data_AF-A0AAN0JD18-F1
#
_entry.id   AF-A0AAN0JD18-F1
#
_cell.length_a   1.000
_cell.length_b   1.000
_cell.length_c   1.000
_cell.angle_alpha   90.00
_cell.angle_beta   90.00
_cell.angle_gamma   90.00
#
_symmetry.space_group_name_H-M   'P 1'
#
loop_
_entity.id
_entity.type
_entity.pdbx_description
1 polymer ?
#
loop_
_entity_poly.entity_id
_entity_poly.type
_entity_poly.pdbx_seq_one_letter_code
_entity_poly.pdbx_strand_id
1 'polypeptide(L)'
;MKTLLSLFCLVTYLTCALSANGWPVSLDMACNKALSAVACTFEFTNDANENLYLLKRGTPLEGLISRFITVSVAGSPIEYDGPFVHRLPPTKDEFVLLKAGESISTTVQITDAFSIDTDGLYTVQYSRPLQYLSVDEMSELSNGLIMESTVQESIHIYLEDTRVLLKPRGPEETDKVDYTVNIESCSSASFVGGTAANNKGTLDAHKKLCSGIDKVNIGNNTLYVKWFGAFTSARETKVKDVYKKIRDGLAGCMAIPGKVSLRFMFVIFFIHFLFLVEALVLTPRSLD
;
A
#
# COMPACT_ATOMS: atom_id res chain seq x y z
N MET A 1 -59.07 -23.12 -52.21
CA MET A 1 -58.76 -22.23 -51.08
C MET A 1 -57.80 -22.97 -50.14
N LYS A 2 -56.52 -22.61 -50.14
CA LYS A 2 -55.53 -23.09 -49.16
C LYS A 2 -54.68 -21.89 -48.76
N THR A 3 -54.95 -21.39 -47.57
CA THR A 3 -54.25 -20.30 -46.89
C THR A 3 -52.86 -20.77 -46.47
N LEU A 4 -51.81 -20.11 -46.96
CA LEU A 4 -50.44 -20.26 -46.46
C LEU A 4 -50.25 -19.28 -45.29
N LEU A 5 -50.06 -19.82 -44.09
CA LEU A 5 -49.72 -19.08 -42.88
C LEU A 5 -48.27 -18.60 -43.00
N SER A 6 -48.07 -17.28 -43.04
CA SER A 6 -46.76 -16.64 -42.97
C SER A 6 -46.32 -16.60 -41.49
N LEU A 7 -45.27 -17.36 -41.17
CA LEU A 7 -44.64 -17.38 -39.86
C LEU A 7 -43.67 -16.18 -39.77
N PHE A 8 -44.10 -15.08 -39.14
CA PHE A 8 -43.20 -13.99 -38.76
C PHE A 8 -42.39 -14.43 -37.54
N CYS A 9 -41.13 -14.82 -37.74
CA CYS A 9 -40.16 -14.96 -36.66
C CYS A 9 -39.82 -13.57 -36.11
N LEU A 10 -40.52 -13.17 -35.05
CA LEU A 10 -40.11 -12.08 -34.17
C LEU A 10 -38.83 -12.51 -33.46
N VAL A 11 -37.69 -12.07 -33.97
CA VAL A 11 -36.41 -12.13 -33.26
C VAL A 11 -36.51 -11.14 -32.11
N THR A 12 -36.93 -11.62 -30.94
CA THR A 12 -36.85 -10.86 -29.70
C THR A 12 -35.38 -10.71 -29.36
N TYR A 13 -34.85 -9.50 -29.57
CA TYR A 13 -33.59 -9.07 -28.99
C TYR A 13 -33.73 -9.15 -27.47
N LEU A 14 -33.26 -10.26 -26.90
CA LEU A 14 -33.07 -10.41 -25.48
C LEU A 14 -31.91 -9.47 -25.13
N THR A 15 -32.22 -8.25 -24.71
CA THR A 15 -31.25 -7.37 -24.05
C THR A 15 -30.81 -8.11 -22.80
N CYS A 16 -29.63 -8.71 -22.86
CA CYS A 16 -28.98 -9.30 -21.71
C CYS A 16 -28.73 -8.14 -20.74
N ALA A 17 -29.59 -8.01 -19.72
CA ALA A 17 -29.25 -7.26 -18.52
C ALA A 17 -28.11 -8.04 -17.87
N LEU A 18 -26.89 -7.72 -18.28
CA LEU A 18 -25.68 -8.27 -17.68
C LEU A 18 -25.71 -7.88 -16.20
N SER A 19 -25.63 -8.93 -15.38
CA SER A 19 -25.48 -8.93 -13.93
C SER A 19 -24.89 -7.62 -13.39
N ALA A 20 -25.74 -6.77 -12.81
CA ALA A 20 -25.29 -5.71 -11.94
C ALA A 20 -24.72 -6.38 -10.68
N ASN A 21 -23.43 -6.66 -10.69
CA ASN A 21 -22.67 -6.72 -9.45
C ASN A 21 -23.03 -5.40 -8.75
N GLY A 22 -23.53 -5.44 -7.51
CA GLY A 22 -24.14 -4.27 -6.84
C GLY A 22 -23.18 -3.11 -6.54
N TRP A 23 -22.03 -3.07 -7.21
CA TRP A 23 -20.96 -2.11 -7.09
C TRP A 23 -20.80 -1.34 -8.39
N PRO A 24 -20.61 -0.01 -8.34
CA PRO A 24 -20.68 0.83 -9.54
C PRO A 24 -19.44 0.75 -10.45
N VAL A 25 -18.37 0.10 -9.99
CA VAL A 25 -17.15 -0.12 -10.78
C VAL A 25 -16.75 -1.59 -10.69
N SER A 26 -16.66 -2.26 -11.83
CA SER A 26 -16.07 -3.60 -11.95
C SER A 26 -14.60 -3.53 -12.37
N LEU A 27 -13.91 -4.64 -12.16
CA LEU A 27 -12.52 -4.86 -12.52
C LEU A 27 -12.45 -6.13 -13.35
N ASP A 28 -11.68 -6.12 -14.44
CA ASP A 28 -11.20 -7.32 -15.12
C ASP A 28 -9.66 -7.33 -15.13
N MET A 29 -9.09 -8.53 -15.15
CA MET A 29 -7.65 -8.73 -15.05
C MET A 29 -7.16 -9.81 -16.01
N ALA A 30 -6.03 -9.55 -16.65
CA ALA A 30 -5.32 -10.54 -17.44
C ALA A 30 -3.82 -10.41 -17.21
N CYS A 31 -3.10 -11.52 -17.12
CA CYS A 31 -1.64 -11.50 -17.04
C CYS A 31 -1.02 -12.40 -18.10
N ASN A 32 0.13 -12.00 -18.61
CA ASN A 32 0.92 -12.79 -19.54
C ASN A 32 2.42 -12.63 -19.28
N LYS A 33 3.17 -13.71 -19.52
CA LYS A 33 4.64 -13.63 -19.61
C LYS A 33 5.02 -13.01 -20.95
N ALA A 34 5.91 -12.02 -20.93
CA ALA A 34 6.48 -11.38 -22.11
C ALA A 34 8.01 -11.38 -21.98
N LEU A 35 8.69 -12.26 -22.72
CA LEU A 35 10.14 -12.46 -22.67
C LEU A 35 10.66 -12.56 -21.23
N SER A 36 11.21 -11.45 -20.70
CA SER A 36 11.82 -11.32 -19.38
C SER A 36 10.94 -10.61 -18.34
N ALA A 37 9.64 -10.48 -18.57
CA ALA A 37 8.71 -9.83 -17.65
C ALA A 37 7.38 -10.59 -17.56
N VAL A 38 6.66 -10.37 -16.46
CA VAL A 38 5.24 -10.74 -16.35
C VAL A 38 4.46 -9.45 -16.27
N ALA A 39 3.60 -9.22 -17.26
CA ALA A 39 2.76 -8.04 -17.34
C ALA A 39 1.32 -8.43 -16.97
N CYS A 40 0.67 -7.58 -16.19
CA CYS A 40 -0.74 -7.72 -15.85
C CYS A 40 -1.49 -6.46 -16.28
N THR A 41 -2.53 -6.67 -17.07
CA THR A 41 -3.49 -5.65 -17.50
C THR A 41 -4.69 -5.67 -16.58
N PHE A 42 -5.15 -4.47 -16.24
CA PHE A 42 -6.28 -4.22 -15.37
C PHE A 42 -7.23 -3.28 -16.10
N GLU A 43 -8.49 -3.65 -16.20
CA GLU A 43 -9.54 -2.86 -16.84
C GLU A 43 -10.61 -2.52 -15.80
N PHE A 44 -10.84 -1.22 -15.58
CA PHE A 44 -11.87 -0.72 -14.69
C PHE A 44 -13.04 -0.23 -15.53
N THR A 45 -14.24 -0.73 -15.26
CA THR A 45 -15.46 -0.36 -16.00
C THR A 45 -16.45 0.30 -15.06
N ASN A 46 -16.96 1.47 -15.45
CA ASN A 46 -18.07 2.11 -14.75
C ASN A 46 -19.40 1.45 -15.18
N ASP A 47 -19.95 0.60 -14.32
CA ASP A 47 -21.21 -0.11 -14.55
C ASP A 47 -22.45 0.71 -14.12
N ALA A 48 -22.23 1.90 -13.53
CA ALA A 48 -23.32 2.79 -13.17
C ALA A 48 -23.90 3.53 -14.39
N ASN A 49 -25.10 4.08 -14.20
CA ASN A 49 -25.78 4.93 -15.19
C ASN A 49 -25.42 6.42 -15.09
N GLU A 50 -24.37 6.74 -14.32
CA GLU A 50 -23.88 8.09 -14.09
C GLU A 50 -22.36 8.16 -14.24
N ASN A 51 -21.81 9.38 -14.35
CA ASN A 51 -20.37 9.57 -14.44
C ASN A 51 -19.74 9.47 -13.05
N LEU A 52 -18.61 8.77 -12.96
CA LEU A 52 -17.87 8.58 -11.72
C LEU A 52 -16.42 9.04 -11.86
N TYR A 53 -15.85 9.49 -10.77
CA TYR A 53 -14.43 9.78 -10.62
C TYR A 53 -13.78 8.65 -9.84
N LEU A 54 -12.94 7.85 -10.50
CA LEU A 54 -12.16 6.77 -9.87
C LEU A 54 -10.82 7.31 -9.36
N LEU A 55 -10.50 7.06 -8.09
CA LEU A 55 -9.20 7.44 -7.52
C LEU A 55 -8.11 6.52 -8.07
N LYS A 56 -7.06 7.11 -8.67
CA LYS A 56 -5.91 6.35 -9.21
C LYS A 56 -5.07 5.72 -8.10
N ARG A 57 -5.00 6.36 -6.94
CA ARG A 57 -4.19 5.93 -5.80
C ARG A 57 -4.59 4.55 -5.32
N GLY A 58 -3.60 3.69 -5.05
CA GLY A 58 -3.87 2.31 -4.62
C GLY A 58 -4.34 1.41 -5.76
N THR A 59 -4.19 1.83 -7.01
CA THR A 59 -4.56 1.09 -8.21
C THR A 59 -3.38 1.07 -9.20
N PRO A 60 -3.36 0.19 -10.20
CA PRO A 60 -2.36 0.23 -11.27
C PRO A 60 -2.39 1.50 -12.14
N LEU A 61 -3.42 2.37 -12.02
CA LEU A 61 -3.49 3.63 -12.76
C LEU A 61 -2.42 4.65 -12.32
N GLU A 62 -1.84 4.49 -11.13
CA GLU A 62 -0.64 5.23 -10.69
C GLU A 62 0.68 4.46 -10.95
N GLY A 63 0.61 3.34 -11.68
CA GLY A 63 1.72 2.41 -11.84
C GLY A 63 1.93 1.52 -10.61
N LEU A 64 3.06 0.83 -10.55
CA LEU A 64 3.37 -0.12 -9.46
C LEU A 64 4.01 0.57 -8.25
N ILE A 65 3.43 1.68 -7.80
CA ILE A 65 3.95 2.49 -6.68
C ILE A 65 3.22 2.27 -5.34
N SER A 66 2.32 1.29 -5.32
CA SER A 66 1.59 0.85 -4.15
C SER A 66 1.25 -0.64 -4.27
N ARG A 67 0.96 -1.28 -3.14
CA ARG A 67 0.55 -2.69 -3.10
C ARG A 67 -0.97 -2.82 -3.26
N PHE A 68 -1.39 -3.06 -4.50
CA PHE A 68 -2.79 -3.32 -4.88
C PHE A 68 -3.08 -4.79 -5.24
N ILE A 69 -2.05 -5.58 -5.56
CA ILE A 69 -2.16 -7.03 -5.75
C ILE A 69 -1.45 -7.83 -4.66
N THR A 70 -1.88 -9.08 -4.50
CA THR A 70 -1.15 -10.15 -3.81
C THR A 70 -0.78 -11.24 -4.83
N VAL A 71 0.44 -11.78 -4.71
CA VAL A 71 0.93 -12.86 -5.57
C VAL A 71 1.28 -14.05 -4.70
N SER A 72 0.95 -15.25 -5.18
CA SER A 72 1.36 -16.51 -4.54
C SER A 72 1.74 -17.55 -5.58
N VAL A 73 2.63 -18.47 -5.23
CA VAL A 73 3.00 -19.64 -6.05
C VAL A 73 2.71 -20.90 -5.26
N ALA A 74 1.93 -21.82 -5.84
CA ALA A 74 1.47 -23.04 -5.17
C ALA A 74 0.87 -22.77 -3.77
N GLY A 75 0.14 -21.66 -3.61
CA GLY A 75 -0.48 -21.23 -2.34
C GLY A 75 0.47 -20.55 -1.35
N SER A 76 1.78 -20.49 -1.62
CA SER A 76 2.75 -19.76 -0.80
C SER A 76 2.81 -18.29 -1.23
N PRO A 77 2.58 -17.31 -0.33
CA PRO A 77 2.59 -15.90 -0.68
C PRO A 77 4.00 -15.42 -1.04
N ILE A 78 4.10 -14.57 -2.04
CA ILE A 78 5.32 -13.88 -2.45
C ILE A 78 5.30 -12.48 -1.84
N GLU A 79 6.43 -12.08 -1.25
CA GLU A 79 6.58 -10.76 -0.66
C GLU A 79 6.57 -9.67 -1.73
N TYR A 80 5.88 -8.57 -1.45
CA TYR A 80 5.90 -7.37 -2.28
C TYR A 80 7.15 -6.56 -1.94
N ASP A 81 7.99 -6.35 -2.94
CA ASP A 81 9.27 -5.61 -2.87
C ASP A 81 9.22 -4.29 -3.68
N GLY A 82 8.01 -3.80 -3.96
CA GLY A 82 7.81 -2.50 -4.58
C GLY A 82 7.82 -1.36 -3.55
N PRO A 83 7.77 -0.10 -4.02
CA PRO A 83 7.82 1.06 -3.14
C PRO A 83 6.53 1.20 -2.31
N PHE A 84 6.69 1.68 -1.09
CA PHE A 84 5.59 2.15 -0.24
C PHE A 84 5.74 3.66 -0.06
N VAL A 85 4.78 4.44 -0.56
CA VAL A 85 4.90 5.89 -0.55
C VAL A 85 3.90 6.55 0.41
N HIS A 86 4.41 7.48 1.19
CA HIS A 86 3.60 8.35 2.05
C HIS A 86 2.86 9.39 1.19
N ARG A 87 1.58 9.64 1.50
CA ARG A 87 0.72 10.55 0.73
C ARG A 87 -0.05 11.50 1.65
N LEU A 88 -0.27 12.73 1.18
CA LEU A 88 -1.27 13.64 1.73
C LEU A 88 -2.69 13.17 1.33
N PRO A 89 -3.78 13.74 1.89
CA PRO A 89 -5.12 13.48 1.38
C PRO A 89 -5.21 13.66 -0.15
N PRO A 90 -6.01 12.84 -0.84
CA PRO A 90 -6.07 12.87 -2.30
C PRO A 90 -6.59 14.22 -2.80
N THR A 91 -6.01 14.64 -3.92
CA THR A 91 -6.36 15.89 -4.63
C THR A 91 -7.16 15.58 -5.90
N LYS A 92 -7.80 16.59 -6.50
CA LYS A 92 -8.71 16.38 -7.65
C LYS A 92 -8.01 15.76 -8.87
N ASP A 93 -6.73 16.05 -9.07
CA ASP A 93 -5.91 15.51 -10.16
C ASP A 93 -5.51 14.03 -9.96
N GLU A 94 -5.78 13.46 -8.78
CA GLU A 94 -5.58 12.03 -8.51
C GLU A 94 -6.77 11.16 -8.94
N PHE A 95 -7.84 11.77 -9.44
CA PHE A 95 -9.01 11.06 -9.96
C PHE A 95 -9.01 11.00 -11.49
N VAL A 96 -9.62 9.96 -12.05
CA VAL A 96 -9.94 9.84 -13.47
C VAL A 96 -11.46 9.80 -13.64
N LEU A 97 -11.98 10.58 -14.58
CA LEU A 97 -13.39 10.56 -14.93
C LEU A 97 -13.68 9.34 -15.82
N LEU A 98 -14.66 8.54 -15.42
CA LEU A 98 -15.27 7.47 -16.20
C LEU A 98 -16.74 7.82 -16.44
N LYS A 99 -17.12 8.00 -17.70
CA LYS A 99 -18.53 8.15 -18.06
C LYS A 99 -19.28 6.83 -17.80
N ALA A 100 -20.61 6.91 -17.75
CA ALA A 100 -21.45 5.72 -17.65
C ALA A 100 -21.10 4.71 -18.77
N GLY A 101 -20.76 3.48 -18.41
CA GLY A 101 -20.33 2.43 -19.33
C GLY A 101 -18.93 2.58 -19.92
N GLU A 102 -18.13 3.57 -19.48
CA GLU A 102 -16.75 3.76 -19.94
C GLU A 102 -15.79 2.87 -19.16
N SER A 103 -14.77 2.37 -19.87
CA SER A 103 -13.71 1.55 -19.31
C SER A 103 -12.35 2.23 -19.48
N ILE A 104 -11.46 2.02 -18.51
CA ILE A 104 -10.06 2.41 -18.58
C ILE A 104 -9.16 1.22 -18.26
N SER A 105 -8.15 1.01 -19.09
CA SER A 105 -7.20 -0.10 -18.92
C SER A 105 -5.77 0.39 -18.75
N THR A 106 -5.00 -0.33 -17.95
CA THR A 106 -3.57 -0.09 -17.76
C THR A 106 -2.84 -1.40 -17.54
N THR A 107 -1.56 -1.44 -17.93
CA THR A 107 -0.71 -2.62 -17.79
C THR A 107 0.49 -2.29 -16.91
N VAL A 108 0.75 -3.13 -15.91
CA VAL A 108 1.94 -3.04 -15.05
C VAL A 108 2.78 -4.30 -15.15
N GLN A 109 4.10 -4.17 -15.06
CA GLN A 109 5.01 -5.30 -15.00
C GLN A 109 5.18 -5.74 -13.55
N ILE A 110 4.53 -6.84 -13.15
CA ILE A 110 4.54 -7.29 -11.75
C ILE A 110 5.92 -7.82 -11.32
N THR A 111 6.76 -8.22 -12.29
CA THR A 111 8.18 -8.53 -12.07
C THR A 111 8.99 -7.35 -11.53
N ASP A 112 8.43 -6.14 -11.52
CA ASP A 112 9.07 -4.98 -10.91
C ASP A 112 8.94 -4.92 -9.38
N ALA A 113 7.97 -5.62 -8.79
CA ALA A 113 7.72 -5.61 -7.35
C ALA A 113 7.57 -6.99 -6.71
N PHE A 114 7.72 -8.07 -7.48
CA PHE A 114 7.65 -9.44 -6.98
C PHE A 114 8.79 -10.28 -7.57
N SER A 115 9.50 -11.01 -6.70
CA SER A 115 10.50 -11.98 -7.14
C SER A 115 9.80 -13.24 -7.66
N ILE A 116 9.85 -13.45 -8.98
CA ILE A 116 9.28 -14.60 -9.67
C ILE A 116 10.44 -15.47 -10.14
N ASP A 117 10.87 -16.40 -9.29
CA ASP A 117 12.12 -17.16 -9.44
C ASP A 117 11.92 -18.69 -9.51
N THR A 118 10.67 -19.14 -9.44
CA THR A 118 10.31 -20.56 -9.35
C THR A 118 9.23 -20.89 -10.36
N ASP A 119 9.47 -21.89 -11.19
CA ASP A 119 8.45 -22.36 -12.13
C ASP A 119 7.23 -22.93 -11.39
N GLY A 120 6.02 -22.65 -11.87
CA GLY A 120 4.80 -23.15 -11.26
C GLY A 120 3.54 -22.35 -11.56
N LEU A 121 2.46 -22.72 -10.87
CA LEU A 121 1.17 -22.03 -10.95
C LEU A 121 1.13 -20.86 -9.97
N TYR A 122 1.04 -19.66 -10.53
CA TYR A 122 0.91 -18.41 -9.79
C TYR A 122 -0.55 -17.99 -9.72
N THR A 123 -0.94 -17.42 -8.58
CA THR A 123 -2.21 -16.71 -8.39
C THR A 123 -1.90 -15.24 -8.15
N VAL A 124 -2.43 -14.37 -9.00
CA VAL A 124 -2.36 -12.91 -8.85
C VAL A 124 -3.76 -12.42 -8.54
N GLN A 125 -3.93 -11.77 -7.40
CA GLN A 125 -5.24 -11.34 -6.89
C GLN A 125 -5.23 -9.85 -6.59
N TYR A 126 -6.27 -9.13 -7.01
CA TYR A 126 -6.52 -7.77 -6.57
C TYR A 126 -6.97 -7.75 -5.11
N SER A 127 -6.39 -6.87 -4.30
CA SER A 127 -6.44 -6.95 -2.83
C SER A 127 -6.93 -5.68 -2.14
N ARG A 128 -7.45 -4.71 -2.90
CA ARG A 128 -7.87 -3.40 -2.39
C ARG A 128 -9.32 -3.10 -2.80
N PRO A 129 -10.05 -2.29 -2.03
CA PRO A 129 -11.26 -1.66 -2.55
C PRO A 129 -10.88 -0.58 -3.57
N LEU A 130 -11.75 -0.36 -4.54
CA LEU A 130 -11.70 0.82 -5.40
C LEU A 130 -12.34 1.99 -4.68
N GLN A 131 -11.77 3.18 -4.87
CA GLN A 131 -12.27 4.40 -4.27
C GLN A 131 -12.80 5.32 -5.37
N TYR A 132 -14.02 5.83 -5.21
CA TYR A 132 -14.68 6.63 -6.23
C TYR A 132 -15.56 7.74 -5.64
N LEU A 133 -15.97 8.67 -6.51
CA LEU A 133 -16.88 9.77 -6.23
C LEU A 133 -17.85 9.96 -7.38
N SER A 134 -19.07 10.38 -7.09
CA SER A 134 -19.97 10.99 -8.06
C SER A 134 -19.48 12.38 -8.50
N VAL A 135 -20.11 12.94 -9.53
CA VAL A 135 -19.80 14.30 -10.00
C VAL A 135 -20.04 15.36 -8.92
N ASP A 136 -21.11 15.20 -8.15
CA ASP A 136 -21.49 16.14 -7.09
C ASP A 136 -20.48 16.08 -5.94
N GLU A 137 -20.10 14.89 -5.49
CA GLU A 137 -19.10 14.70 -4.42
C GLU A 137 -17.70 15.20 -4.83
N MET A 138 -17.33 15.05 -6.11
CA MET A 138 -16.07 15.57 -6.63
C MET A 138 -16.01 17.11 -6.59
N SER A 139 -17.17 17.77 -6.74
CA SER A 139 -17.26 19.23 -6.57
C SER A 139 -16.94 19.63 -5.12
N GLU A 140 -17.36 18.80 -4.17
CA GLU A 140 -17.27 18.99 -2.72
C GLU A 140 -16.14 18.19 -2.04
N LEU A 141 -15.08 17.78 -2.75
CA LEU A 141 -14.01 16.90 -2.20
C LEU A 141 -13.45 17.34 -0.83
N SER A 142 -13.52 18.63 -0.48
CA SER A 142 -13.17 19.15 0.86
C SER A 142 -13.99 18.55 2.01
N ASN A 143 -15.18 18.02 1.74
CA ASN A 143 -16.08 17.38 2.70
C ASN A 143 -15.69 15.93 3.00
N GLY A 144 -14.70 15.38 2.29
CA GLY A 144 -13.89 14.25 2.74
C GLY A 144 -14.50 12.86 2.68
N LEU A 145 -15.72 12.70 2.16
CA LEU A 145 -16.30 11.36 1.97
C LEU A 145 -15.87 10.81 0.61
N ILE A 146 -15.11 9.71 0.62
CA ILE A 146 -14.76 8.94 -0.57
C ILE A 146 -15.46 7.59 -0.45
N MET A 147 -16.21 7.21 -1.47
CA MET A 147 -16.94 5.94 -1.48
C MET A 147 -15.99 4.79 -1.82
N GLU A 148 -16.31 3.59 -1.33
CA GLU A 148 -15.55 2.38 -1.61
C GLU A 148 -16.41 1.35 -2.35
N SER A 149 -15.81 0.72 -3.35
CA SER A 149 -16.35 -0.42 -4.09
C SER A 149 -15.46 -1.62 -3.83
N THR A 150 -16.03 -2.70 -3.30
CA THR A 150 -15.26 -3.94 -3.12
C THR A 150 -15.23 -4.68 -4.44
N VAL A 151 -14.03 -4.87 -4.97
CA VAL A 151 -13.79 -5.73 -6.14
C VAL A 151 -12.98 -6.95 -5.70
N GLN A 152 -13.30 -8.09 -6.28
CA GLN A 152 -12.57 -9.33 -6.02
C GLN A 152 -12.29 -10.00 -7.35
N GLU A 153 -11.07 -9.81 -7.85
CA GLU A 153 -10.61 -10.48 -9.05
C GLU A 153 -9.27 -11.17 -8.83
N SER A 154 -9.12 -12.32 -9.48
CA SER A 154 -7.90 -13.10 -9.44
C SER A 154 -7.70 -13.88 -10.72
N ILE A 155 -6.44 -13.97 -11.14
CA ILE A 155 -6.03 -14.79 -12.27
C ILE A 155 -5.07 -15.88 -11.81
N HIS A 156 -5.03 -16.93 -12.60
CA HIS A 156 -4.02 -17.96 -12.49
C HIS A 156 -3.15 -17.95 -13.75
N ILE A 157 -1.83 -17.97 -13.55
CA ILE A 157 -0.87 -18.02 -14.65
C ILE A 157 0.19 -19.07 -14.34
N TYR A 158 0.39 -19.99 -15.28
CA TYR A 158 1.48 -20.95 -15.19
C TYR A 158 2.74 -20.34 -15.82
N LEU A 159 3.83 -20.32 -15.05
CA LEU A 159 5.11 -19.74 -15.47
C LEU A 159 6.17 -20.83 -15.52
N GLU A 160 6.86 -20.92 -16.65
CA GLU A 160 8.03 -21.77 -16.87
C GLU A 160 9.23 -20.91 -17.21
N ASP A 161 10.44 -21.44 -17.02
CA ASP A 161 11.69 -20.73 -17.30
C ASP A 161 11.71 -19.35 -16.63
N THR A 162 11.36 -19.31 -15.34
CA THR A 162 11.30 -18.09 -14.53
C THR A 162 12.68 -17.47 -14.29
N ARG A 163 13.76 -18.21 -14.58
CA ARG A 163 15.13 -17.69 -14.56
C ARG A 163 15.33 -16.47 -15.46
N VAL A 164 14.59 -16.36 -16.56
CA VAL A 164 14.65 -15.18 -17.46
C VAL A 164 13.88 -13.98 -16.93
N LEU A 165 13.04 -14.17 -15.92
CA LEU A 165 12.29 -13.12 -15.23
C LEU A 165 13.10 -12.53 -14.06
N LEU A 166 14.17 -13.21 -13.65
CA LEU A 166 15.12 -12.66 -12.71
C LEU A 166 15.74 -11.43 -13.36
N LYS A 167 15.54 -10.28 -12.71
CA LYS A 167 16.29 -9.09 -13.08
C LYS A 167 17.78 -9.42 -12.94
N PRO A 168 18.59 -9.18 -13.98
CA PRO A 168 20.03 -9.22 -13.82
C PRO A 168 20.36 -8.29 -12.66
N ARG A 169 21.10 -8.78 -11.65
CA ARG A 169 21.81 -7.88 -10.75
C ARG A 169 22.61 -6.96 -11.66
N GLY A 170 22.24 -5.69 -11.74
CA GLY A 170 22.97 -4.73 -12.55
C GLY A 170 24.45 -4.75 -12.13
N PRO A 171 25.39 -4.38 -12.99
CA PRO A 171 26.79 -4.14 -12.59
C PRO A 171 26.95 -3.05 -11.51
N GLU A 172 25.87 -2.45 -11.01
CA GLU A 172 25.82 -1.60 -9.81
C GLU A 172 25.39 -2.33 -8.52
N GLU A 173 24.98 -3.59 -8.58
CA GLU A 173 24.92 -4.48 -7.42
C GLU A 173 26.25 -5.23 -7.25
N THR A 174 27.34 -4.46 -7.15
CA THR A 174 28.37 -4.88 -6.19
C THR A 174 27.69 -4.98 -4.83
N ASP A 175 28.13 -5.90 -3.98
CA ASP A 175 27.86 -5.93 -2.54
C ASP A 175 28.37 -4.63 -1.86
N LYS A 176 27.86 -3.47 -2.27
CA LYS A 176 27.93 -2.22 -1.55
C LYS A 176 26.64 -2.16 -0.78
N VAL A 177 26.79 -2.44 0.50
CA VAL A 177 25.92 -1.90 1.53
C VAL A 177 25.76 -0.39 1.28
N ASP A 178 24.68 0.03 0.60
CA ASP A 178 24.43 1.41 0.15
C ASP A 178 24.37 2.37 1.35
N TYR A 179 23.65 1.94 2.38
CA TYR A 179 23.65 2.58 3.68
C TYR A 179 23.17 1.59 4.74
N THR A 180 24.07 1.06 5.56
CA THR A 180 23.70 0.29 6.76
C THR A 180 24.10 1.06 8.00
N VAL A 181 23.17 1.09 8.94
CA VAL A 181 23.39 1.61 10.29
C VAL A 181 23.34 0.43 11.24
N ASN A 182 24.45 0.18 11.92
CA ASN A 182 24.53 -0.80 12.98
C ASN A 182 24.45 -0.07 14.32
N ILE A 183 23.33 -0.24 15.02
CA ILE A 183 23.10 0.39 16.33
C ILE A 183 23.81 -0.43 17.40
N GLU A 184 24.77 0.19 18.06
CA GLU A 184 25.56 -0.46 19.11
C GLU A 184 25.02 -0.11 20.50
N SER A 185 24.57 1.13 20.67
CA SER A 185 24.02 1.64 21.92
C SER A 185 23.16 2.86 21.66
N CYS A 186 22.58 3.45 22.71
CA CYS A 186 21.86 4.71 22.61
C CYS A 186 22.73 5.94 22.27
N SER A 187 24.06 5.82 22.36
CA SER A 187 24.99 6.90 22.08
C SER A 187 25.88 6.65 20.86
N SER A 188 25.93 5.43 20.33
CA SER A 188 26.82 5.03 19.24
C SER A 188 26.13 4.15 18.19
N ALA A 189 26.55 4.36 16.94
CA ALA A 189 26.20 3.53 15.81
C ALA A 189 27.37 3.53 14.81
N SER A 190 27.59 2.39 14.16
CA SER A 190 28.50 2.26 13.03
C SER A 190 27.74 2.37 11.71
N PHE A 191 28.39 2.93 10.69
CA PHE A 191 27.78 3.22 9.40
C PHE A 191 28.62 2.61 8.28
N VAL A 192 27.96 1.95 7.34
CA VAL A 192 28.55 1.50 6.08
C VAL A 192 27.84 2.26 4.97
N GLY A 193 28.56 3.07 4.19
CA GLY A 193 27.97 3.98 3.21
C GLY A 193 27.47 5.30 3.80
N GLY A 194 26.68 6.05 3.02
CA GLY A 194 26.12 7.36 3.40
C GLY A 194 27.11 8.54 3.41
N THR A 195 26.58 9.77 3.54
CA THR A 195 27.39 10.99 3.70
C THR A 195 27.63 11.29 5.19
N ALA A 196 28.72 12.00 5.51
CA ALA A 196 28.99 12.40 6.90
C ALA A 196 27.83 13.19 7.54
N ALA A 197 27.13 14.01 6.75
CA ALA A 197 25.96 14.76 7.19
C ALA A 197 24.76 13.83 7.50
N ASN A 198 24.49 12.85 6.64
CA ASN A 198 23.42 11.87 6.84
C ASN A 198 23.69 11.01 8.09
N ASN A 199 24.92 10.49 8.22
CA ASN A 199 25.30 9.60 9.32
C ASN A 199 25.21 10.35 10.66
N LYS A 200 25.66 11.61 10.68
CA LYS A 200 25.49 12.49 11.84
C LYS A 200 24.02 12.73 12.17
N GLY A 201 23.19 13.05 11.17
CA GLY A 201 21.75 13.25 11.34
C GLY A 201 21.04 12.02 11.90
N THR A 202 21.37 10.83 11.38
CA THR A 202 20.83 9.56 11.86
C THR A 202 21.26 9.26 13.30
N LEU A 203 22.55 9.46 13.64
CA LEU A 203 23.02 9.29 15.01
C LEU A 203 22.37 10.28 15.99
N ASP A 204 22.19 11.54 15.58
CA ASP A 204 21.55 12.55 16.41
C ASP A 204 20.05 12.24 16.61
N ALA A 205 19.36 11.73 15.58
CA ALA A 205 17.98 11.25 15.70
C ALA A 205 17.87 10.04 16.64
N HIS A 206 18.78 9.07 16.52
CA HIS A 206 18.87 7.90 17.39
C HIS A 206 19.05 8.29 18.87
N LYS A 207 20.00 9.18 19.15
CA LYS A 207 20.24 9.71 20.50
C LYS A 207 18.99 10.38 21.10
N LYS A 208 18.32 11.21 20.30
CA LYS A 208 17.08 11.88 20.71
C LYS A 208 16.00 10.86 21.03
N LEU A 209 15.79 9.88 20.16
CA LEU A 209 14.79 8.84 20.30
C LEU A 209 15.03 8.00 21.56
N CYS A 210 16.26 7.50 21.76
CA CYS A 210 16.56 6.71 22.96
C CYS A 210 16.44 7.55 24.25
N SER A 211 16.83 8.82 24.25
CA SER A 211 16.65 9.69 25.43
C SER A 211 15.18 10.06 25.73
N GLY A 212 14.30 9.91 24.73
CA GLY A 212 12.89 10.29 24.79
C GLY A 212 11.97 9.14 25.20
N ILE A 213 12.32 7.90 24.84
CA ILE A 213 11.45 6.73 25.01
C ILE A 213 11.07 6.48 26.49
N ASP A 214 11.98 6.76 27.43
CA ASP A 214 11.74 6.60 28.86
C ASP A 214 10.92 7.73 29.49
N LYS A 215 10.69 8.83 28.76
CA LYS A 215 9.93 9.99 29.25
C LYS A 215 8.43 9.87 29.00
N VAL A 216 8.00 8.83 28.30
CA VAL A 216 6.59 8.63 27.96
C VAL A 216 5.81 8.14 29.17
N ASN A 217 4.89 8.97 29.67
CA ASN A 217 3.98 8.61 30.75
C ASN A 217 2.79 7.79 30.21
N ILE A 218 2.94 6.46 30.24
CA ILE A 218 1.89 5.52 29.84
C ILE A 218 0.99 5.26 31.06
N GLY A 219 -0.17 5.91 31.07
CA GLY A 219 -1.20 5.77 32.10
C GLY A 219 -2.51 6.41 31.66
N ASN A 220 -3.53 6.41 32.52
CA ASN A 220 -4.84 6.97 32.19
C ASN A 220 -4.79 8.51 32.13
N ASN A 221 -4.46 9.06 30.96
CA ASN A 221 -4.36 10.49 30.73
C ASN A 221 -4.85 10.87 29.32
N THR A 222 -4.96 12.16 29.05
CA THR A 222 -5.44 12.70 27.77
C THR A 222 -4.59 12.27 26.57
N LEU A 223 -3.27 12.14 26.75
CA LEU A 223 -2.38 11.65 25.70
C LEU A 223 -2.65 10.18 25.39
N TYR A 224 -2.82 9.34 26.41
CA TYR A 224 -3.15 7.93 26.21
C TYR A 224 -4.46 7.78 25.44
N VAL A 225 -5.51 8.51 25.82
CA VAL A 225 -6.82 8.43 25.14
C VAL A 225 -6.73 8.94 23.70
N LYS A 226 -5.99 10.02 23.45
CA LYS A 226 -5.75 10.57 22.11
C LYS A 226 -5.10 9.53 21.17
N TRP A 227 -4.15 8.75 21.69
CA TRP A 227 -3.31 7.88 20.87
C TRP A 227 -3.75 6.41 20.83
N PHE A 228 -4.33 5.91 21.92
CA PHE A 228 -4.66 4.50 22.12
C PHE A 228 -6.16 4.26 22.38
N GLY A 229 -6.96 5.32 22.41
CA GLY A 229 -8.40 5.27 22.65
C GLY A 229 -8.75 4.96 24.11
N ALA A 230 -9.94 4.40 24.34
CA ALA A 230 -10.45 4.13 25.68
C ALA A 230 -9.45 3.36 26.56
N PHE A 231 -9.19 3.88 27.76
CA PHE A 231 -8.25 3.31 28.71
C PHE A 231 -8.79 2.02 29.33
N THR A 232 -7.95 0.98 29.33
CA THR A 232 -8.11 -0.20 30.18
C THR A 232 -6.73 -0.67 30.64
N SER A 233 -6.64 -1.25 31.84
CA SER A 233 -5.37 -1.74 32.39
C SER A 233 -4.72 -2.82 31.49
N ALA A 234 -5.52 -3.65 30.81
CA ALA A 234 -5.00 -4.64 29.86
C ALA A 234 -4.34 -4.00 28.62
N ARG A 235 -4.91 -2.91 28.10
CA ARG A 235 -4.33 -2.16 26.97
C ARG A 235 -3.09 -1.41 27.41
N GLU A 236 -3.10 -0.83 28.62
CA GLU A 236 -1.96 -0.13 29.19
C GLU A 236 -0.73 -1.05 29.31
N THR A 237 -0.91 -2.26 29.84
CA THR A 237 0.16 -3.27 29.92
C THR A 237 0.72 -3.59 28.53
N LYS A 238 -0.15 -3.78 27.53
CA LYS A 238 0.27 -4.05 26.15
C LYS A 238 1.08 -2.90 25.55
N VAL A 239 0.68 -1.65 25.81
CA VAL A 239 1.42 -0.45 25.36
C VAL A 239 2.78 -0.38 26.06
N LYS A 240 2.84 -0.59 27.39
CA LYS A 240 4.10 -0.64 28.15
C LYS A 240 5.06 -1.71 27.62
N ASP A 241 4.56 -2.89 27.31
CA ASP A 241 5.36 -3.98 26.74
C ASP A 241 5.93 -3.65 25.37
N VAL A 242 5.16 -2.95 24.53
CA VAL A 242 5.63 -2.47 23.22
C VAL A 242 6.72 -1.42 23.40
N TYR A 243 6.52 -0.41 24.26
CA TYR A 243 7.54 0.60 24.56
C TYR A 243 8.83 0.01 25.12
N LYS A 244 8.72 -1.02 25.97
CA LYS A 244 9.89 -1.77 26.45
C LYS A 244 10.64 -2.44 25.31
N LYS A 245 9.96 -3.17 24.42
CA LYS A 245 10.60 -3.81 23.26
C LYS A 245 11.28 -2.81 22.34
N ILE A 246 10.68 -1.63 22.18
CA ILE A 246 11.27 -0.52 21.41
C ILE A 246 12.56 -0.05 22.05
N ARG A 247 12.52 0.26 23.36
CA ARG A 247 13.70 0.67 24.10
C ARG A 247 14.82 -0.37 24.02
N ASP A 248 14.50 -1.63 24.21
CA ASP A 248 15.48 -2.72 24.21
C ASP A 248 16.13 -2.86 22.81
N GLY A 249 15.36 -2.66 21.73
CA GLY A 249 15.89 -2.60 20.36
C GLY A 249 16.76 -1.37 20.09
N LEU A 250 16.38 -0.19 20.60
CA LEU A 250 17.17 1.05 20.47
C LEU A 250 18.47 1.01 21.26
N ALA A 251 18.49 0.32 22.40
CA ALA A 251 19.68 0.19 23.24
C ALA A 251 20.69 -0.83 22.72
N GLY A 252 20.41 -1.53 21.61
CA GLY A 252 21.25 -2.62 21.12
C GLY A 252 21.24 -3.86 22.03
N CYS A 253 20.31 -3.94 22.99
CA CYS A 253 20.26 -5.00 24.00
C CYS A 253 19.62 -6.31 23.51
N MET A 254 19.21 -6.39 22.25
CA MET A 254 18.53 -7.58 21.72
C MET A 254 19.29 -8.17 20.52
N ALA A 255 19.97 -9.29 20.74
CA ALA A 255 20.24 -10.24 19.67
C ALA A 255 18.90 -10.86 19.26
N ILE A 256 18.29 -10.33 18.20
CA ILE A 256 17.07 -10.92 17.62
C ILE A 256 17.55 -11.93 16.57
N PRO A 257 17.45 -13.24 16.81
CA PRO A 257 17.62 -14.22 15.74
C PRO A 257 16.38 -14.13 14.84
N GLY A 258 16.49 -13.39 13.74
CA GLY A 258 15.43 -13.25 12.75
C GLY A 258 15.36 -11.83 12.21
N LYS A 259 15.38 -11.70 10.88
CA LYS A 259 15.19 -10.43 10.15
C LYS A 259 13.99 -9.66 10.72
N VAL A 260 14.25 -8.61 11.48
CA VAL A 260 13.21 -7.64 11.83
C VAL A 260 13.04 -6.73 10.60
N SER A 261 11.94 -6.93 9.90
CA SER A 261 11.53 -6.09 8.77
C SER A 261 11.37 -4.63 9.22
N LEU A 262 11.90 -3.69 8.42
CA LEU A 262 11.80 -2.22 8.56
C LEU A 262 10.36 -1.74 8.88
N ARG A 263 9.37 -2.55 8.56
CA ARG A 263 7.92 -2.36 8.82
C ARG A 263 7.59 -2.07 10.29
N PHE A 264 8.31 -2.66 11.24
CA PHE A 264 8.05 -2.42 12.67
C PHE A 264 8.63 -1.09 13.15
N MET A 265 9.80 -0.70 12.65
CA MET A 265 10.44 0.58 13.01
C MET A 265 9.66 1.80 12.50
N PHE A 266 9.00 1.69 11.34
CA PHE A 266 8.26 2.80 10.73
C PHE A 266 7.01 3.23 11.51
N VAL A 267 6.24 2.28 12.06
CA VAL A 267 5.05 2.57 12.87
C VAL A 267 5.44 3.33 14.15
N ILE A 268 6.64 3.07 14.68
CA ILE A 268 7.15 3.65 15.90
C ILE A 268 7.78 5.03 15.64
N PHE A 269 8.46 5.21 14.50
CA PHE A 269 8.92 6.51 14.02
C PHE A 269 7.75 7.51 13.86
N PHE A 270 6.59 7.03 13.41
CA PHE A 270 5.38 7.84 13.23
C PHE A 270 4.82 8.37 14.57
N ILE A 271 4.85 7.55 15.62
CA ILE A 271 4.38 7.95 16.97
C ILE A 271 5.34 8.98 17.59
N HIS A 272 6.64 8.86 17.37
CA HIS A 272 7.63 9.76 17.97
C HIS A 272 7.84 11.07 17.18
N PHE A 273 7.64 11.08 15.86
CA PHE A 273 7.72 12.29 15.03
C PHE A 273 6.54 13.24 15.30
N LEU A 274 5.33 12.73 15.55
CA LEU A 274 4.21 13.59 15.96
C LEU A 274 4.43 14.23 17.35
N PHE A 275 5.12 13.52 18.26
CA PHE A 275 5.55 14.09 19.54
C PHE A 275 6.55 15.25 19.39
N LEU A 276 7.43 15.20 18.38
CA LEU A 276 8.40 16.27 18.13
C LEU A 276 7.75 17.49 17.45
N VAL A 277 6.79 17.26 16.56
CA VAL A 277 6.06 18.33 15.86
C VAL A 277 5.10 19.06 16.82
N GLU A 278 4.41 18.36 17.72
CA GLU A 278 3.57 19.02 18.74
C GLU A 278 4.40 19.78 19.80
N ALA A 279 5.61 19.31 20.14
CA ALA A 279 6.50 20.01 21.07
C ALA A 279 7.12 21.30 20.48
N LEU A 280 7.28 21.38 19.15
CA LEU A 280 7.76 22.58 18.45
C LEU A 280 6.66 23.64 18.27
N VAL A 281 5.38 23.24 18.26
CA VAL A 281 4.23 24.16 18.11
C VAL A 281 3.81 24.80 19.45
N LEU A 282 4.31 24.31 20.58
CA LEU A 282 3.97 24.81 21.93
C LEU A 282 5.05 25.66 22.60
N THR A 283 5.96 26.28 21.84
CA THR A 283 6.72 27.42 22.38
C THR A 283 5.89 28.69 22.19
N PRO A 284 5.35 29.30 23.26
CA PRO A 284 4.69 30.59 23.14
C PRO A 284 5.74 31.64 22.74
N ARG A 285 5.47 32.27 21.61
CA ARG A 285 6.03 33.57 21.27
C ARG A 285 5.42 34.59 22.24
N SER A 286 6.07 34.86 23.35
CA SER A 286 5.94 36.11 24.13
C SER A 286 7.29 36.82 23.97
N LEU A 287 7.38 37.90 23.18
CA LEU A 287 7.18 39.29 23.66
C LEU A 287 7.82 39.48 25.05
N ASP A 288 9.12 39.73 25.04
CA ASP A 288 9.70 41.04 25.37
C ASP A 288 10.87 41.33 24.41
#